data_AF-A0A0P7CCC0-F1
#
_entry.id   AF-A0A0P7CCC0-F1
#
_cell.length_a   1.000
_cell.length_b   1.000
_cell.length_c   1.000
_cell.angle_alpha   90.00
_cell.angle_beta   90.00
_cell.angle_gamma   90.00
#
_symmetry.space_group_name_H-M   'P 1'
#
loop_
_entity.id
_entity.type
_entity.pdbx_description
1 polymer ?
#
loop_
_entity_poly.entity_id
_entity_poly.type
_entity_poly.pdbx_seq_one_letter_code
_entity_poly.pdbx_strand_id
1 'polypeptide(L)' 'MKANKSAAAVKWGLWSHVISYVVVVLAQVVLWALLTPDIFFWPLWSIVAWGIGLGFHIWAVRSRLLPGRT' A
#
# COMPACT_ATOMS: atom_id res chain seq x y z
N MET A 1 15.36 -23.87 -4.76
CA MET A 1 14.72 -23.39 -6.01
C MET A 1 13.92 -22.13 -5.70
N LYS A 2 14.19 -20.99 -6.35
CA LYS A 2 13.32 -19.80 -6.21
C LYS A 2 12.03 -20.09 -6.99
N ALA A 3 10.91 -20.24 -6.28
CA ALA A 3 9.61 -20.41 -6.93
C ALA A 3 9.26 -19.12 -7.69
N ASN A 4 9.18 -19.20 -9.01
CA ASN A 4 8.72 -18.09 -9.84
C ASN A 4 7.21 -17.94 -9.64
N LYS A 5 6.80 -16.92 -8.88
CA LYS A 5 5.38 -16.57 -8.72
C LYS A 5 4.81 -16.16 -10.09
N SER A 6 3.58 -16.60 -10.39
CA SER A 6 2.90 -16.23 -11.63
C SER A 6 2.67 -14.70 -11.71
N ALA A 7 2.59 -14.17 -12.92
CA ALA A 7 2.31 -12.74 -13.14
C ALA A 7 0.99 -12.29 -12.49
N ALA A 8 -0.02 -13.17 -12.50
CA ALA A 8 -1.28 -12.95 -11.82
C ALA A 8 -1.11 -12.84 -10.30
N ALA A 9 -0.31 -13.71 -9.68
CA ALA A 9 -0.04 -13.65 -8.24
C ALA A 9 0.71 -12.37 -7.85
N VAL A 10 1.65 -11.89 -8.69
CA VAL A 10 2.34 -10.61 -8.49
C VAL A 10 1.37 -9.43 -8.54
N LYS A 11 0.49 -9.40 -9.55
CA LYS A 11 -0.55 -8.36 -9.67
C LYS A 11 -1.53 -8.37 -8.50
N TRP A 12 -2.00 -9.55 -8.09
CA TRP A 12 -2.92 -9.69 -6.96
C TRP A 12 -2.30 -9.27 -5.64
N GLY A 13 -1.01 -9.53 -5.43
CA GLY A 13 -0.29 -9.02 -4.26
C GLY A 13 -0.26 -7.50 -4.19
N LEU A 14 -0.09 -6.82 -5.33
CA LEU A 14 -0.16 -5.35 -5.38
C LEU A 14 -1.57 -4.86 -5.11
N TRP A 15 -2.58 -5.45 -5.74
CA TRP A 15 -3.98 -5.06 -5.56
C TRP A 15 -4.46 -5.24 -4.11
N SER A 16 -4.08 -6.33 -3.44
CA SER A 16 -4.43 -6.51 -2.04
C SER A 16 -3.82 -5.41 -1.17
N HIS A 17 -2.57 -5.02 -1.40
CA HIS A 17 -1.95 -3.90 -0.69
C HIS A 17 -2.68 -2.58 -0.97
N VAL A 18 -3.01 -2.27 -2.23
CA VAL A 18 -3.78 -1.06 -2.59
C VAL A 18 -5.14 -1.03 -1.88
N ILE A 19 -5.90 -2.13 -1.94
CA ILE A 19 -7.23 -2.23 -1.32
C ILE A 19 -7.11 -2.06 0.20
N SER A 20 -6.20 -2.80 0.84
CA SER A 20 -5.97 -2.67 2.28
C SER A 20 -5.56 -1.25 2.67
N TYR A 21 -4.66 -0.62 1.91
CA TYR A 21 -4.23 0.76 2.14
C TYR A 21 -5.42 1.72 2.11
N VAL A 22 -6.26 1.66 1.07
CA VAL A 22 -7.43 2.53 0.93
C VAL A 22 -8.44 2.29 2.05
N VAL A 23 -8.82 1.04 2.29
CA VAL A 23 -9.83 0.69 3.30
C VAL A 23 -9.38 1.12 4.70
N VAL A 24 -8.12 0.83 5.06
CA VAL A 24 -7.59 1.13 6.39
C VAL A 24 -7.37 2.63 6.59
N VAL A 25 -6.91 3.37 5.57
CA VAL A 25 -6.81 4.83 5.66
C VAL A 25 -8.19 5.46 5.82
N LEU A 26 -9.18 5.08 5.00
CA LEU A 26 -10.53 5.63 5.10
C LEU A 26 -11.16 5.35 6.47
N ALA A 27 -11.03 4.12 6.98
CA ALA A 27 -11.50 3.78 8.31
C ALA A 27 -10.85 4.65 9.39
N GLN A 28 -9.54 4.88 9.31
CA GLN A 28 -8.84 5.75 10.27
C GLN A 28 -9.29 7.20 10.17
N VAL A 29 -9.51 7.74 8.97
CA VAL A 29 -10.03 9.11 8.79
C VAL A 29 -11.42 9.26 9.40
N VAL A 30 -12.30 8.28 9.16
CA VAL A 30 -13.64 8.26 9.77
C VAL A 30 -13.55 8.19 11.29
N LEU A 31 -12.72 7.30 11.84
CA LEU A 31 -12.53 7.20 13.29
C LEU A 31 -11.97 8.48 13.90
N TRP A 32 -10.98 9.10 13.26
CA TRP A 32 -10.46 10.39 13.71
C TRP A 32 -11.55 11.46 13.72
N ALA A 33 -12.33 11.56 12.64
CA ALA A 33 -13.38 12.56 12.52
C ALA A 33 -14.52 12.36 13.54
N LEU A 34 -14.84 11.12 13.89
CA LEU A 34 -15.92 10.80 14.83
C LEU A 34 -15.49 10.83 16.30
N LEU A 35 -14.26 10.42 16.59
CA LEU A 35 -13.83 10.14 17.97
C LEU A 35 -12.81 11.16 18.49
N THR A 36 -11.99 11.74 17.63
CA THR A 36 -10.86 12.59 18.03
C THR A 36 -10.64 13.77 17.07
N PRO A 37 -11.67 14.56 16.69
CA PRO A 37 -11.53 15.60 15.67
C PRO A 37 -10.75 16.85 16.17
N ASP A 38 -10.61 17.00 17.47
CA ASP A 38 -9.98 18.13 18.16
C ASP A 38 -8.47 17.96 18.38
N ILE A 39 -7.95 16.77 18.15
CA ILE A 39 -6.51 16.48 18.25
C ILE A 39 -5.88 16.34 16.86
N PHE A 40 -4.54 16.29 16.86
CA PHE A 40 -3.74 16.06 15.67
C PHE A 40 -4.28 14.91 14.80
N PHE A 41 -4.21 15.10 13.48
CA PHE A 41 -4.63 14.14 12.46
C PHE A 41 -3.69 12.93 12.41
N TRP A 42 -3.81 12.06 13.41
CA TRP A 42 -3.01 10.84 13.54
C TRP A 42 -3.12 9.86 12.36
N PRO A 43 -4.19 9.82 11.53
CA PRO A 43 -4.19 9.01 10.31
C PRO A 43 -3.04 9.36 9.34
N LEU A 44 -2.46 10.56 9.45
CA LEU A 44 -1.28 10.98 8.67
C LEU A 44 -0.13 9.97 8.76
N TRP A 45 0.15 9.46 9.95
CA TRP A 45 1.29 8.55 10.14
C TRP A 45 1.13 7.27 9.34
N SER A 46 -0.07 6.69 9.35
CA SER A 46 -0.40 5.51 8.56
C SER A 46 -0.37 5.81 7.05
N ILE A 47 -0.93 6.94 6.62
CA ILE A 47 -0.90 7.38 5.21
C ILE A 47 0.54 7.46 4.71
N VAL A 48 1.42 8.15 5.45
CA VAL A 48 2.80 8.34 5.02
C VAL A 48 3.59 7.04 5.08
N ALA A 49 3.61 6.36 6.23
CA ALA A 49 4.43 5.17 6.42
C ALA A 49 4.00 4.02 5.49
N TRP A 50 2.70 3.75 5.38
CA TRP A 50 2.21 2.68 4.50
C TRP A 50 2.24 3.11 3.04
N GLY A 51 2.06 4.39 2.75
CA GLY A 51 2.17 4.94 1.39
C GLY A 51 3.58 4.75 0.82
N ILE A 52 4.62 4.92 1.64
CA ILE A 52 6.01 4.59 1.27
C ILE A 52 6.13 3.10 0.95
N GLY A 53 5.60 2.22 1.80
CA GLY A 53 5.60 0.77 1.56
C GLY A 53 4.86 0.36 0.28
N LEU A 54 3.73 0.98 -0.01
CA LEU A 54 2.97 0.80 -1.25
C LEU A 54 3.78 1.27 -2.47
N GLY A 55 4.47 2.42 -2.35
CA GLY A 55 5.38 2.93 -3.38
C GLY A 55 6.49 1.93 -3.72
N PHE A 56 7.15 1.37 -2.72
CA PHE A 56 8.14 0.30 -2.93
C PHE A 56 7.53 -0.96 -3.53
N HIS A 57 6.30 -1.34 -3.17
CA HIS A 57 5.63 -2.49 -3.78
C HIS A 57 5.34 -2.26 -5.27
N ILE A 58 4.82 -1.07 -5.62
CA ILE A 58 4.60 -0.67 -7.01
C ILE A 58 5.92 -0.73 -7.79
N TRP A 59 6.99 -0.15 -7.24
CA TRP A 59 8.30 -0.19 -7.88
C TRP A 59 8.78 -1.63 -8.10
N ALA A 60 8.73 -2.48 -7.07
CA ALA A 60 9.12 -3.88 -7.18
C ALA A 60 8.34 -4.65 -8.26
N VAL A 61 7.04 -4.38 -8.41
CA VAL A 61 6.21 -4.96 -9.49
C VAL A 61 6.62 -4.42 -10.86
N ARG A 62 6.80 -3.10 -11.00
CA ARG A 62 7.20 -2.48 -12.27
C ARG A 62 8.58 -2.97 -12.73
N SER A 63 9.55 -3.07 -11.83
CA SER A 63 10.90 -3.59 -12.12
C SER A 63 10.90 -5.06 -12.56
N ARG A 64 9.92 -5.86 -12.12
CA ARG A 64 9.75 -7.24 -12.60
C ARG A 64 9.11 -7.32 -13.99
N LEU A 65 8.29 -6.36 -14.36
CA LEU A 65 7.56 -6.33 -15.63
C LEU A 65 8.35 -5.66 -16.77
N LEU A 66 9.40 -4.89 -16.45
CA LEU A 66 10.29 -4.25 -17.42
C LEU A 66 11.71 -4.84 -17.31
N PRO A 67 11.96 -6.02 -17.90
CA PRO A 67 13.30 -6.60 -17.93
C PRO A 67 14.22 -5.74 -18.82
N GLY A 68 15.28 -5.15 -18.25
CA GLY A 68 16.31 -4.42 -19.01
C GLY A 68 16.83 -3.09 -18.43
N ARG A 69 16.42 -2.70 -17.22
CA ARG A 69 16.94 -1.48 -16.55
C ARG A 69 17.60 -1.84 -15.21
N THR A 70 18.79 -2.40 -15.28
CA THR A 70 19.78 -2.48 -14.18
C THR A 70 21.17 -2.32 -14.77
#